data_AF-G9KBT0-F1
#
_entry.id   AF-G9KBT0-F1
#
_cell.length_a   1.000
_cell.length_b   1.000
_cell.length_c   1.000
_cell.angle_alpha   90.00
_cell.angle_beta   90.00
_cell.angle_gamma   90.00
#
_symmetry.space_group_name_H-M   'P 1'
#
loop_
_entity.id
_entity.type
_entity.pdbx_description
1 polymer ?
#
loop_
_entity_poly.entity_id
_entity_poly.type
_entity_poly.pdbx_seq_one_letter_code
_entity_poly.pdbx_strand_id
1 'polypeptide(L)'
;EALTIAKVQVEMGAQVLDINMDDGMLDGSSAMTRFCNFIASEPDIAKVPLCIDSSNFAVIEAGLKCCQGKCIVNSISLKEGEDDFLAKARKIKKFGAAVVVMAFDEEGQATETDTKIRVCMRAYHLLVKKLGFNPNDIIF
;
A
#
# COMPACT_ATOMS: atom_id res chain seq x y z
N GLU A 1 -21.11 11.92 2.98
CA GLU A 1 -20.76 11.46 4.35
C GLU A 1 -19.36 10.86 4.42
N ALA A 2 -19.01 9.80 3.69
CA ALA A 2 -17.68 9.18 3.77
C ALA A 2 -16.50 10.15 3.49
N LEU A 3 -16.60 11.04 2.49
CA LEU A 3 -15.58 12.06 2.22
C LEU A 3 -15.36 13.03 3.39
N THR A 4 -16.40 13.29 4.19
CA THR A 4 -16.30 14.18 5.34
C THR A 4 -15.34 13.62 6.38
N ILE A 5 -15.27 12.30 6.55
CA ILE A 5 -14.31 11.64 7.45
C ILE A 5 -12.88 11.86 6.97
N ALA A 6 -12.62 11.71 5.67
CA ALA A 6 -11.32 11.98 5.07
C ALA A 6 -10.92 13.46 5.25
N LYS A 7 -11.85 14.39 4.99
CA LYS A 7 -11.62 15.83 5.18
C LYS A 7 -11.29 16.18 6.63
N VAL A 8 -12.06 15.69 7.59
CA VAL A 8 -11.83 15.93 9.02
C VAL A 8 -10.45 15.40 9.45
N GLN A 9 -10.03 14.23 8.99
CA GLN A 9 -8.68 13.72 9.30
C GLN A 9 -7.57 14.65 8.80
N VAL A 10 -7.71 15.17 7.58
CA VAL A 10 -6.74 16.12 7.02
C VAL A 10 -6.74 17.45 7.78
N GLU A 11 -7.92 17.96 8.15
CA GLU A 11 -8.07 19.17 8.98
C GLU A 11 -7.48 18.97 10.39
N MET A 12 -7.54 17.74 10.92
CA MET A 12 -6.92 17.36 12.20
C MET A 12 -5.42 17.05 12.08
N GLY A 13 -4.82 17.23 10.90
CA GLY A 13 -3.38 17.15 10.69
C GLY A 13 -2.85 15.84 10.10
N ALA A 14 -3.72 14.94 9.63
CA ALA A 14 -3.27 13.75 8.90
C ALA A 14 -2.53 14.17 7.63
N GLN A 15 -1.28 13.68 7.48
CA GLN A 15 -0.43 13.96 6.32
C GLN A 15 -0.50 12.89 5.24
N VAL A 16 -1.17 11.76 5.54
CA VAL A 16 -1.48 10.65 4.63
C VAL A 16 -2.85 10.12 5.03
N LEU A 17 -3.65 9.68 4.06
CA LEU A 17 -4.92 8.99 4.32
C LEU A 17 -4.81 7.53 3.90
N ASP A 18 -5.05 6.63 4.85
CA ASP A 18 -5.16 5.19 4.61
C ASP A 18 -6.59 4.83 4.24
N ILE A 19 -6.76 4.20 3.07
CA ILE A 19 -8.05 3.86 2.50
C ILE A 19 -8.12 2.35 2.37
N ASN A 20 -8.99 1.73 3.17
CA ASN A 20 -9.29 0.31 3.12
C ASN A 20 -10.76 0.08 2.75
N MET A 21 -11.00 -0.79 1.76
CA MET A 21 -12.34 -1.13 1.24
C MET A 21 -12.60 -2.65 1.30
N ASP A 22 -11.81 -3.38 2.07
CA ASP A 22 -11.96 -4.82 2.25
C ASP A 22 -13.14 -5.10 3.18
N ASP A 23 -14.24 -5.55 2.60
CA ASP A 23 -15.39 -6.09 3.33
C ASP A 23 -16.08 -7.15 2.45
N GLY A 24 -16.61 -8.21 3.07
CA GLY A 24 -17.25 -9.31 2.34
C GLY A 24 -18.51 -8.91 1.57
N MET A 25 -19.09 -7.75 1.88
CA MET A 25 -20.29 -7.20 1.21
C MET A 25 -19.95 -6.20 0.09
N LEU A 26 -18.67 -5.87 -0.12
CA LEU A 26 -18.24 -4.88 -1.10
C LEU A 26 -17.49 -5.51 -2.28
N ASP A 27 -17.70 -4.94 -3.47
CA ASP A 27 -16.73 -5.06 -4.55
C ASP A 27 -15.57 -4.11 -4.25
N GLY A 28 -14.51 -4.64 -3.63
CA GLY A 28 -13.35 -3.85 -3.20
C GLY A 28 -12.68 -3.06 -4.32
N SER A 29 -12.58 -3.61 -5.54
CA SER A 29 -11.90 -2.92 -6.66
C SER A 29 -12.72 -1.72 -7.13
N SER A 30 -14.04 -1.91 -7.27
CA SER A 30 -14.96 -0.83 -7.64
C SER A 30 -15.08 0.22 -6.54
N ALA A 31 -15.15 -0.20 -5.26
CA ALA A 31 -15.23 0.69 -4.11
C ALA A 31 -13.97 1.55 -3.96
N MET A 32 -12.78 0.94 -4.04
CA MET A 32 -11.49 1.65 -3.99
C MET A 32 -11.38 2.66 -5.13
N THR A 33 -11.66 2.23 -6.36
CA THR A 33 -11.66 3.10 -7.55
C THR A 33 -12.58 4.30 -7.36
N ARG A 34 -13.83 4.05 -6.94
CA ARG A 34 -14.83 5.11 -6.75
C ARG A 34 -14.40 6.10 -5.68
N PHE A 35 -13.89 5.61 -4.55
CA PHE A 35 -13.50 6.48 -3.44
C PHE A 35 -12.24 7.30 -3.76
N CYS A 36 -11.24 6.71 -4.41
CA CYS A 36 -10.06 7.43 -4.88
C CYS A 36 -10.44 8.57 -5.85
N ASN A 37 -11.35 8.31 -6.79
CA ASN A 37 -11.84 9.34 -7.72
C ASN A 37 -12.63 10.45 -7.01
N PHE A 38 -13.40 10.12 -5.98
CA PHE A 38 -14.08 11.11 -5.16
C PHE A 38 -13.10 11.98 -4.35
N ILE A 39 -12.06 11.39 -3.78
CA ILE A 39 -10.99 12.16 -3.12
C ILE A 39 -10.32 13.11 -4.11
N ALA A 40 -9.99 12.64 -5.32
CA ALA A 40 -9.36 13.46 -6.34
C ALA A 40 -10.22 14.66 -6.77
N SER A 41 -11.55 14.57 -6.61
CA SER A 41 -12.48 15.68 -6.90
C SER A 41 -12.58 16.74 -5.80
N GLU A 42 -12.01 16.50 -4.62
CA GLU A 42 -12.05 17.39 -3.46
C GLU A 42 -10.65 17.95 -3.13
N PRO A 43 -10.32 19.20 -3.52
CA PRO A 43 -8.98 19.78 -3.39
C PRO A 43 -8.44 19.79 -1.94
N ASP A 44 -9.34 19.95 -0.97
CA ASP A 44 -8.96 19.97 0.45
C ASP A 44 -8.39 18.63 0.93
N ILE A 45 -8.80 17.53 0.29
CA ILE A 45 -8.37 16.16 0.61
C ILE A 45 -7.22 15.74 -0.32
N ALA A 46 -7.31 16.06 -1.62
CA ALA A 46 -6.35 15.65 -2.65
C ALA A 46 -4.91 16.17 -2.43
N LYS A 47 -4.70 17.09 -1.49
CA LYS A 47 -3.38 17.64 -1.14
C LYS A 47 -2.47 16.69 -0.36
N VAL A 48 -3.00 15.61 0.22
CA VAL A 48 -2.20 14.59 0.94
C VAL A 48 -2.11 13.29 0.15
N PRO A 49 -1.00 12.55 0.21
CA PRO A 49 -0.88 11.23 -0.40
C PRO A 49 -1.89 10.23 0.14
N LEU A 50 -2.29 9.28 -0.72
CA LEU A 50 -3.13 8.14 -0.34
C LEU A 50 -2.28 6.90 -0.07
N CYS A 51 -2.59 6.23 1.03
CA CYS A 51 -2.13 4.89 1.35
C CYS A 51 -3.25 3.91 0.96
N ILE A 52 -3.01 3.13 -0.09
CA ILE A 52 -3.98 2.18 -0.66
C ILE A 52 -3.85 0.87 0.11
N ASP A 53 -4.81 0.62 1.00
CA ASP A 53 -4.81 -0.53 1.89
C ASP A 53 -5.76 -1.62 1.40
N SER A 54 -5.22 -2.81 1.13
CA SER A 54 -6.01 -4.02 0.87
C SER A 54 -5.15 -5.27 0.96
N SER A 55 -5.77 -6.35 1.43
CA SER A 55 -5.23 -7.71 1.36
C SER A 55 -5.25 -8.28 -0.06
N ASN A 56 -6.03 -7.69 -0.98
CA ASN A 56 -6.17 -8.11 -2.37
C ASN A 56 -5.39 -7.19 -3.31
N PHE A 57 -4.36 -7.74 -3.97
CA PHE A 57 -3.52 -6.96 -4.87
C PHE A 57 -4.28 -6.36 -6.08
N ALA A 58 -5.40 -6.95 -6.51
CA ALA A 58 -6.23 -6.36 -7.56
C ALA A 58 -6.86 -5.02 -7.13
N VAL A 59 -7.23 -4.90 -5.86
CA VAL A 59 -7.78 -3.66 -5.26
C VAL A 59 -6.68 -2.60 -5.18
N ILE A 60 -5.47 -3.00 -4.74
CA ILE A 60 -4.29 -2.12 -4.77
C ILE A 60 -4.05 -1.60 -6.19
N GLU A 61 -4.01 -2.49 -7.18
CA GLU A 61 -3.76 -2.11 -8.57
C GLU A 61 -4.85 -1.19 -9.13
N ALA A 62 -6.11 -1.37 -8.72
CA ALA A 62 -7.22 -0.48 -9.07
C ALA A 62 -7.04 0.92 -8.45
N GLY A 63 -6.69 1.00 -7.16
CA GLY A 63 -6.40 2.27 -6.49
C GLY A 63 -5.24 3.03 -7.13
N LEU A 64 -4.13 2.35 -7.40
CA LEU A 64 -2.95 2.94 -8.06
C LEU A 64 -3.24 3.51 -9.45
N LYS A 65 -4.15 2.91 -10.21
CA LYS A 65 -4.56 3.41 -11.54
C LYS A 65 -5.37 4.70 -11.47
N CYS A 66 -6.03 4.97 -10.34
CA CYS A 66 -6.94 6.10 -10.18
C CYS A 66 -6.29 7.30 -9.48
N CYS A 67 -5.23 7.07 -8.73
CA CYS A 67 -4.58 8.13 -7.98
C CYS A 67 -3.63 8.95 -8.87
N GLN A 68 -3.70 10.27 -8.73
CA GLN A 68 -2.74 11.19 -9.31
C GLN A 68 -1.66 11.50 -8.26
N GLY A 69 -0.39 11.38 -8.65
CA GLY A 69 0.75 11.55 -7.75
C GLY A 69 1.23 10.24 -7.11
N LYS A 70 2.13 10.36 -6.14
CA LYS A 70 2.78 9.21 -5.51
C LYS A 70 1.94 8.69 -4.34
N CYS A 71 1.49 7.44 -4.45
CA CYS A 71 0.79 6.73 -3.38
C CYS A 71 1.76 5.88 -2.54
N ILE A 72 1.22 5.38 -1.42
CA ILE A 72 1.80 4.31 -0.62
C ILE A 72 0.93 3.07 -0.83
N VAL A 73 1.53 1.92 -1.07
CA VAL A 73 0.83 0.62 -1.11
C VAL A 73 0.91 -0.02 0.26
N ASN A 74 -0.23 -0.39 0.82
CA ASN A 74 -0.36 -1.16 2.05
C ASN A 74 -1.12 -2.46 1.74
N SER A 75 -0.47 -3.60 1.61
CA SER A 75 0.96 -3.87 1.69
C SER A 75 1.34 -5.06 0.80
N ILE A 76 2.63 -5.40 0.78
CA ILE A 76 3.10 -6.69 0.24
C ILE A 76 3.89 -7.44 1.32
N SER A 77 4.06 -8.74 1.15
CA SER A 77 4.84 -9.57 2.07
C SER A 77 5.40 -10.80 1.35
N LEU A 78 6.22 -11.59 2.05
CA LEU A 78 6.78 -12.86 1.56
C LEU A 78 5.85 -14.06 1.84
N LYS A 79 4.63 -13.83 2.33
CA LYS A 79 3.66 -14.88 2.69
C LYS A 79 3.43 -15.90 1.58
N GLU A 80 3.25 -15.42 0.34
CA GLU A 80 3.00 -16.26 -0.84
C GLU A 80 4.30 -16.61 -1.59
N GLY A 81 5.45 -16.41 -0.94
CA GLY A 81 6.78 -16.68 -1.49
C GLY A 81 7.43 -15.50 -2.23
N GLU A 82 8.69 -15.72 -2.57
CA GLU A 82 9.56 -14.69 -3.16
C GLU A 82 9.13 -14.24 -4.57
N ASP A 83 8.68 -15.16 -5.43
CA ASP A 83 8.32 -14.83 -6.80
C ASP A 83 7.08 -13.93 -6.85
N ASP A 84 6.07 -14.22 -6.02
CA ASP A 84 4.87 -13.38 -5.87
C ASP A 84 5.23 -11.99 -5.33
N PHE A 85 6.05 -11.93 -4.27
CA PHE A 85 6.56 -10.68 -3.71
C PHE A 85 7.27 -9.81 -4.76
N LEU A 86 8.18 -10.40 -5.54
CA LEU A 86 8.92 -9.69 -6.59
C LEU A 86 8.02 -9.26 -7.76
N ALA A 87 7.02 -10.06 -8.13
CA ALA A 87 6.05 -9.71 -9.16
C ALA A 87 5.20 -8.49 -8.75
N LYS A 88 4.67 -8.51 -7.52
CA LYS A 88 3.92 -7.39 -6.93
C LYS A 88 4.80 -6.14 -6.81
N ALA A 89 6.00 -6.26 -6.22
CA ALA A 89 6.94 -5.15 -6.08
C ALA A 89 7.33 -4.52 -7.44
N ARG A 90 7.52 -5.32 -8.49
CA ARG A 90 7.81 -4.80 -9.84
C ARG A 90 6.65 -3.95 -10.39
N LYS A 91 5.40 -4.37 -10.17
CA LYS A 91 4.23 -3.58 -10.55
C LYS A 91 4.16 -2.28 -9.76
N ILE A 92 4.35 -2.32 -8.44
CA ILE A 92 4.36 -1.12 -7.59
C ILE A 92 5.44 -0.12 -8.04
N LYS A 93 6.66 -0.61 -8.29
CA LYS A 93 7.77 0.21 -8.84
C LYS A 93 7.39 0.86 -10.17
N LYS A 94 6.67 0.15 -11.04
CA LYS A 94 6.21 0.68 -12.34
C LYS A 94 5.20 1.82 -12.17
N PHE A 95 4.37 1.80 -11.12
CA PHE A 95 3.49 2.91 -10.75
C PHE A 95 4.22 4.05 -10.03
N GLY A 96 5.48 3.85 -9.61
CA GLY A 96 6.25 4.85 -8.88
C GLY A 96 5.80 5.08 -7.44
N ALA A 97 5.04 4.13 -6.86
CA ALA A 97 4.53 4.21 -5.50
C ALA A 97 5.56 3.74 -4.46
N ALA A 98 5.44 4.24 -3.22
CA ALA A 98 6.08 3.67 -2.05
C ALA A 98 5.33 2.42 -1.58
N VAL A 99 5.95 1.61 -0.72
CA VAL A 99 5.40 0.32 -0.30
C VAL A 99 5.66 0.02 1.16
N VAL A 100 4.59 -0.36 1.86
CA VAL A 100 4.66 -1.04 3.15
C VAL A 100 4.93 -2.52 2.92
N VAL A 101 5.97 -3.03 3.57
CA VAL A 101 6.36 -4.44 3.52
C VAL A 101 6.13 -5.06 4.89
N MET A 102 5.16 -5.96 4.98
CA MET A 102 4.84 -6.62 6.24
C MET A 102 5.93 -7.64 6.59
N ALA A 103 6.26 -7.71 7.88
CA ALA A 103 7.10 -8.78 8.44
C ALA A 103 6.30 -10.11 8.52
N PHE A 104 5.95 -10.65 7.36
CA PHE A 104 5.25 -11.91 7.16
C PHE A 104 5.93 -12.65 6.01
N ASP A 105 6.45 -13.85 6.28
CA ASP A 105 7.09 -14.71 5.29
C ASP A 105 6.39 -16.08 5.20
N GLU A 106 7.00 -17.03 4.48
CA GLU A 106 6.47 -18.36 4.25
C GLU A 106 6.27 -19.16 5.56
N GLU A 107 6.95 -18.77 6.65
CA GLU A 107 6.84 -19.37 7.99
C GLU A 107 5.73 -18.71 8.84
N GLY A 108 5.09 -17.66 8.34
CA GLY A 108 4.01 -16.95 9.01
C GLY A 108 4.36 -15.52 9.42
N GLN A 109 3.56 -14.97 10.33
CA GLN A 109 3.74 -13.62 10.85
C GLN A 109 4.90 -13.58 11.84
N ALA A 110 5.83 -12.63 11.67
CA ALA A 110 6.94 -12.45 12.59
C ALA A 110 6.49 -11.78 13.90
N THR A 111 6.45 -12.55 14.98
CA THR A 111 6.11 -12.08 16.34
C THR A 111 7.33 -11.70 17.17
N GLU A 112 8.47 -12.35 16.94
CA GLU A 112 9.72 -12.14 17.68
C GLU A 112 10.62 -11.10 17.02
N THR A 113 11.47 -10.45 17.81
CA THR A 113 12.42 -9.43 17.32
C THR A 113 13.32 -9.97 16.21
N ASP A 114 13.91 -11.16 16.42
CA ASP A 114 14.84 -11.76 15.46
C ASP A 114 14.14 -12.15 14.16
N THR A 115 12.90 -12.64 14.23
CA THR A 115 12.13 -13.00 13.04
C THR A 115 11.68 -11.75 12.29
N LYS A 116 11.30 -10.67 12.98
CA LYS A 116 11.00 -9.37 12.34
C LYS A 116 12.21 -8.84 11.57
N ILE A 117 13.39 -8.81 12.20
CA ILE A 117 14.64 -8.36 11.57
C ILE A 117 14.98 -9.23 10.36
N ARG A 118 14.91 -10.57 10.51
CA ARG A 118 15.20 -11.52 9.43
C ARG A 118 14.34 -11.27 8.20
N VAL A 119 13.02 -11.13 8.39
CA VAL A 119 12.06 -10.93 7.28
C VAL A 119 12.32 -9.59 6.58
N CYS A 120 12.42 -8.49 7.35
CA CYS A 120 12.64 -7.16 6.77
C CYS A 120 13.99 -7.07 6.04
N MET A 121 15.05 -7.68 6.58
CA MET A 121 16.37 -7.71 5.94
C MET A 121 16.34 -8.51 4.62
N ARG A 122 15.70 -9.68 4.59
CA ARG A 122 15.51 -10.45 3.35
C ARG A 122 14.73 -9.64 2.31
N ALA A 123 13.59 -9.07 2.70
CA ALA A 123 12.76 -8.27 1.80
C ALA A 123 13.52 -7.04 1.26
N TYR A 124 14.28 -6.35 2.10
CA TYR A 124 15.12 -5.22 1.69
C TYR A 124 16.14 -5.64 0.63
N HIS A 125 16.85 -6.76 0.84
CA HIS A 125 17.81 -7.27 -0.14
C HIS A 125 17.13 -7.63 -1.48
N LEU A 126 15.96 -8.26 -1.45
CA LEU A 126 15.20 -8.59 -2.65
C LEU A 126 14.79 -7.32 -3.41
N LEU A 127 14.21 -6.34 -2.73
CA LEU A 127 13.77 -5.08 -3.34
C LEU A 127 14.94 -4.27 -3.90
N VAL A 128 15.98 -4.03 -3.09
CA VAL A 128 17.07 -3.14 -3.47
C VAL A 128 18.05 -3.81 -4.43
N LYS A 129 18.46 -5.06 -4.17
CA LYS A 129 19.50 -5.72 -4.98
C LYS A 129 18.95 -6.37 -6.25
N LYS A 130 17.77 -7.01 -6.21
CA LYS A 130 17.21 -7.69 -7.38
C LYS A 130 16.37 -6.76 -8.27
N LEU A 131 15.60 -5.84 -7.67
CA LEU A 131 14.71 -4.93 -8.43
C LEU A 131 15.21 -3.50 -8.54
N GLY A 132 16.27 -3.11 -7.81
CA GLY A 132 16.72 -1.72 -7.76
C GLY A 132 15.63 -0.78 -7.23
N PHE A 133 14.80 -1.24 -6.30
CA PHE A 133 13.77 -0.43 -5.65
C PHE A 133 14.45 0.68 -4.84
N ASN A 134 13.90 1.90 -4.85
CA ASN A 134 14.45 3.00 -4.07
C ASN A 134 14.27 2.70 -2.56
N PRO A 135 15.34 2.63 -1.76
CA PRO A 135 15.21 2.30 -0.34
C PRO A 135 14.39 3.33 0.45
N ASN A 136 14.34 4.59 0.01
CA ASN A 136 13.51 5.63 0.64
C ASN A 136 12.00 5.45 0.40
N ASP A 137 11.63 4.50 -0.47
CA ASP A 137 10.25 4.18 -0.81
C ASP A 137 9.78 2.88 -0.13
N ILE A 138 10.61 2.29 0.74
CA ILE A 138 10.31 1.07 1.48
C ILE A 138 9.98 1.45 2.93
N ILE A 139 8.79 1.04 3.38
CA ILE A 139 8.30 1.22 4.74
C ILE A 139 8.18 -0.18 5.36
N PHE A 140 8.80 -0.41 6.52
CA PHE A 140 8.71 -1.65 7.29
C PHE A 140 7.96 -1.42 8.60
#